data_AF-A0A1I4TKU1-F1
#
_entry.id   AF-A0A1I4TKU1-F1
#
_cell.length_a   1.000
_cell.length_b   1.000
_cell.length_c   1.000
_cell.angle_alpha   90.00
_cell.angle_beta   90.00
_cell.angle_gamma   90.00
#
_symmetry.space_group_name_H-M   'P 1'
#
loop_
_entity.id
_entity.type
_entity.pdbx_description
1 polymer ?
#
loop_
_entity_poly.entity_id
_entity_poly.type
_entity_poly.pdbx_seq_one_letter_code
_entity_poly.pdbx_strand_id
1 'polypeptide(L)' 'MTGILFVLRSGVPWEMLPAEMGCGCGMSCWRRLRDWQAAGVWARLHQVLLERLHGAGEIDWSR' A
#
# COMPACT_ATOMS: atom_id res chain seq x y z
N MET A 1 6.55 -6.71 6.18
CA MET A 1 5.31 -6.25 5.52
C MET A 1 5.46 -4.90 4.82
N THR A 2 6.67 -4.37 4.69
CA THR A 2 6.94 -3.03 4.13
C THR A 2 6.95 -3.02 2.60
N GLY A 3 7.10 -4.18 1.95
CA GLY A 3 7.19 -4.30 0.49
C GLY A 3 5.94 -3.86 -0.28
N ILE A 4 4.74 -4.10 0.25
CA ILE A 4 3.49 -3.61 -0.36
C ILE A 4 3.49 -2.09 -0.42
N LEU A 5 3.73 -1.42 0.71
CA LEU A 5 3.75 0.04 0.78
C LEU A 5 4.88 0.64 -0.05
N PHE A 6 6.05 -0.01 -0.11
CA PHE A 6 7.15 0.42 -0.94
C PHE A 6 6.76 0.45 -2.42
N VAL A 7 6.25 -0.65 -2.95
CA VAL A 7 5.81 -0.76 -4.36
C VAL A 7 4.70 0.24 -4.67
N LEU A 8 3.72 0.38 -3.78
CA LEU A 8 2.61 1.33 -3.98
C LEU A 8 3.09 2.79 -3.95
N ARG A 9 4.15 3.11 -3.20
CA ARG A 9 4.73 4.45 -3.13
C ARG A 9 5.67 4.76 -4.29
N SER A 10 6.49 3.80 -4.69
CA SER A 10 7.54 4.01 -5.71
C SER A 10 7.08 3.72 -7.13
N GLY A 11 5.99 2.96 -7.31
CA GLY A 11 5.47 2.57 -8.62
C GLY A 11 6.32 1.54 -9.36
N VAL A 12 7.34 0.96 -8.70
CA VAL A 12 8.18 -0.07 -9.33
C VAL A 12 7.37 -1.36 -9.56
N PRO A 13 7.67 -2.15 -10.60
CA PRO A 13 7.10 -3.48 -10.76
C PRO A 13 7.39 -4.36 -9.54
N TRP A 14 6.49 -5.31 -9.24
CA TRP A 14 6.64 -6.22 -8.10
C TRP A 14 7.92 -7.07 -8.21
N GLU A 15 8.32 -7.42 -9.43
CA GLU A 15 9.53 -8.16 -9.75
C GLU A 15 10.81 -7.39 -9.38
N MET A 16 10.72 -6.06 -9.28
CA MET A 16 11.83 -5.18 -8.90
C MET A 16 11.84 -4.81 -7.41
N LEU A 17 11.07 -5.53 -6.57
CA LEU A 17 11.14 -5.32 -5.12
C LEU A 17 12.57 -5.66 -4.62
N PRO A 18 13.27 -4.72 -3.95
CA PRO A 18 14.63 -4.95 -3.49
C PRO A 18 14.72 -6.11 -2.50
N ALA A 19 15.67 -7.02 -2.71
CA ALA A 19 15.84 -8.21 -1.89
C ALA A 19 16.30 -7.85 -0.46
N GLU A 20 17.04 -6.76 -0.32
CA GLU A 20 17.59 -6.26 0.95
C GLU A 20 16.49 -5.87 1.95
N MET A 21 15.26 -5.65 1.48
CA MET A 21 14.11 -5.33 2.33
C MET A 21 13.59 -6.53 3.14
N GLY A 22 14.08 -7.75 2.88
CA GLY A 22 13.66 -8.96 3.60
C GLY A 22 12.16 -9.26 3.50
N CYS A 23 11.48 -8.73 2.48
CA CYS A 23 10.02 -8.87 2.30
C CYS A 23 9.61 -10.10 1.47
N GLY A 24 10.56 -10.97 1.14
CA GLY A 24 10.38 -12.04 0.16
C GLY A 24 10.25 -11.50 -1.27
N CYS A 25 9.77 -12.33 -2.20
CA CYS A 25 9.54 -11.86 -3.56
C CYS A 25 8.31 -10.93 -3.64
N GLY A 26 8.33 -9.95 -4.55
CA GLY A 26 7.20 -9.03 -4.71
C GLY A 26 5.89 -9.72 -5.08
N MET A 27 5.93 -10.90 -5.72
CA MET A 27 4.73 -11.70 -5.97
C MET A 27 4.02 -12.16 -4.70
N SER A 28 4.77 -12.42 -3.61
CA SER A 28 4.16 -12.72 -2.30
C SER A 28 3.52 -11.48 -1.67
N CYS A 29 4.11 -10.29 -1.89
CA CYS A 29 3.49 -9.03 -1.49
C CYS A 29 2.22 -8.74 -2.30
N TRP A 30 2.23 -8.96 -3.61
CA TRP A 30 1.07 -8.80 -4.48
C TRP A 30 -0.08 -9.73 -4.10
N ARG A 31 0.18 -11.03 -3.90
CA ARG A 31 -0.83 -11.99 -3.44
C ARG A 31 -1.46 -11.54 -2.12
N ARG A 32 -0.64 -11.08 -1.18
CA ARG A 32 -1.12 -10.58 0.11
C ARG A 32 -1.96 -9.31 -0.03
N LEU A 33 -1.60 -8.39 -0.92
CA LEU A 33 -2.41 -7.20 -1.21
C LEU A 33 -3.77 -7.60 -1.79
N ARG A 34 -3.81 -8.58 -2.70
CA ARG A 34 -5.06 -9.12 -3.24
C ARG A 34 -5.93 -9.74 -2.14
N ASP A 35 -5.33 -10.50 -1.23
CA ASP A 35 -6.05 -11.10 -0.09
C ASP A 35 -6.61 -10.00 0.85
N TRP A 36 -5.85 -8.90 1.05
CA TRP A 36 -6.32 -7.73 1.79
C TRP A 36 -7.49 -7.01 1.12
N GLN A 37 -7.48 -6.92 -0.21
CA GLN A 37 -8.60 -6.34 -0.96
C GLN A 37 -9.84 -7.22 -0.82
N ALA A 38 -9.70 -8.54 -0.98
CA ALA A 38 -10.80 -9.48 -0.79
C ALA A 38 -11.38 -9.44 0.64
N ALA A 39 -10.52 -9.27 1.64
CA ALA A 39 -10.92 -9.14 3.04
C ALA A 39 -11.40 -7.72 3.45
N GLY A 40 -11.40 -6.75 2.52
CA GLY A 40 -11.78 -5.35 2.81
C GLY A 40 -10.78 -4.57 3.65
N VAL A 41 -9.61 -5.15 3.97
CA VAL A 41 -8.55 -4.52 4.76
C VAL A 41 -8.02 -3.28 4.03
N TRP A 42 -7.85 -3.37 2.71
CA TRP A 42 -7.38 -2.23 1.91
C TRP A 42 -8.34 -1.05 1.96
N ALA A 43 -9.65 -1.31 1.82
CA ALA A 43 -10.68 -0.28 1.89
C ALA A 43 -10.69 0.40 3.27
N ARG A 44 -10.61 -0.38 4.35
CA ARG A 44 -10.54 0.16 5.72
C ARG A 44 -9.30 0.99 5.95
N LEU A 45 -8.13 0.52 5.48
CA LEU A 45 -6.87 1.26 5.61
C LEU A 45 -6.94 2.59 4.86
N HIS A 46 -7.51 2.60 3.66
CA HIS A 46 -7.70 3.82 2.88
C HIS A 46 -8.61 4.82 3.59
N GLN A 47 -9.74 4.38 4.16
CA GLN A 47 -10.64 5.25 4.92
C GLN A 47 -9.95 5.87 6.14
N VAL A 48 -9.22 5.08 6.93
CA VAL A 48 -8.46 5.59 8.09
C VAL A 48 -7.41 6.62 7.65
N LEU A 49 -6.75 6.39 6.51
CA LEU A 49 -5.76 7.33 6.00
C LEU A 49 -6.41 8.65 5.58
N LEU A 50 -7.54 8.58 4.86
CA LEU A 50 -8.32 9.76 4.48
C LEU A 50 -8.81 10.52 5.70
N GLU A 51 -9.37 9.85 6.71
CA GLU A 51 -9.82 10.50 7.94
C GLU A 51 -8.68 11.27 8.63
N ARG A 52 -7.49 10.66 8.70
CA ARG A 52 -6.30 11.30 9.29
C ARG A 52 -5.82 12.50 8.48
N LEU A 53 -5.72 12.35 7.16
CA LEU A 53 -5.29 13.45 6.28
C LEU A 53 -6.32 14.59 6.29
N HIS A 54 -7.61 14.26 6.33
CA HIS A 54 -8.68 15.24 6.45
C HIS A 54 -8.57 16.01 7.77
N GLY A 55 -8.38 15.30 8.88
CA GLY A 55 -8.17 15.92 10.20
C GLY A 55 -6.89 16.76 10.29
N ALA A 56 -5.85 16.43 9.52
CA ALA A 56 -4.62 17.19 9.42
C ALA A 56 -4.71 18.39 8.44
N GLY A 57 -5.79 18.52 7.67
CA GLY A 57 -5.91 19.53 6.62
C GLY A 57 -4.97 19.30 5.42
N GLU A 58 -4.45 18.10 5.25
CA GLU A 58 -3.46 17.75 4.21
C GLU A 58 -4.08 17.09 2.97
N ILE A 59 -5.41 17.04 2.88
CA ILE A 59 -6.07 16.61 1.64
C ILE A 59 -6.29 17.82 0.74
N ASP A 60 -5.57 17.83 -0.37
CA ASP A 60 -5.89 18.66 -1.51
C ASP A 60 -7.08 18.03 -2.26
N TRP A 61 -8.24 18.69 -2.18
CA TRP A 61 -9.46 18.31 -2.89
C TRP A 61 -9.59 18.98 -4.26
N SER A 62 -8.56 19.71 -4.71
CA SER A 62 -8.57 20.29 -6.06
C SER A 62 -8.65 19.19 -7.11
N ARG A 63 -9.45 19.44 -8.15
CA ARG A 63 -9.82 18.49 -9.20
C ARG A 63 -8.96 18.68 -10.44
#